data_AF-A0A6C8YX21-F1
#
_entry.id   AF-A0A6C8YX21-F1
#
_cell.length_a   1.000
_cell.length_b   1.000
_cell.length_c   1.000
_cell.angle_alpha   90.00
_cell.angle_beta   90.00
_cell.angle_gamma   90.00
#
_symmetry.space_group_name_H-M   'P 1'
#
loop_
_entity.id
_entity.type
_entity.pdbx_description
1 polymer ?
#
loop_
_entity_poly.entity_id
_entity_poly.type
_entity_poly.pdbx_seq_one_letter_code
_entity_poly.pdbx_strand_id
1 'polypeptide(L)'
;EEVNVCTIEDPIEMVEPSFNQMQIQNNIDLTFADGIRSLMRQDPDIIMIGEIRDTETAEMAVQASLTGHLVLSTLHTNDAPSSLTRLHDLGVAPFLTSATILGIMAQRLVRTLCPHCKSNKPMNDIEQQTWQALVSPWKAAAPDTINHAVGCEHCRNTGYLGRVGLYEIMVLSNALKKLISEGADLSQI
;
A
#
# COMPACT_ATOMS: atom_id res chain seq x y z
N GLU A 1 22.64 -6.77 15.81
CA GLU A 1 23.22 -5.85 14.82
C GLU A 1 22.22 -4.75 14.56
N GLU A 2 22.71 -3.52 14.41
CA GLU A 2 21.88 -2.34 14.19
C GLU A 2 21.60 -2.24 12.69
N VAL A 3 20.32 -2.14 12.30
CA VAL A 3 19.89 -2.17 10.90
C VAL A 3 20.07 -0.79 10.29
N ASN A 4 20.77 -0.68 9.16
CA ASN A 4 20.93 0.57 8.42
C ASN A 4 19.71 0.81 7.51
N VAL A 5 18.88 1.79 7.88
CA VAL A 5 17.68 2.17 7.15
C VAL A 5 17.91 3.46 6.38
N CYS A 6 17.76 3.39 5.06
CA CYS A 6 17.89 4.55 4.18
C CYS A 6 16.58 4.82 3.45
N THR A 7 16.22 6.10 3.27
CA THR A 7 15.00 6.50 2.57
C THR A 7 15.28 7.49 1.44
N ILE A 8 14.43 7.49 0.42
CA ILE A 8 14.41 8.48 -0.66
C ILE A 8 12.99 9.00 -0.79
N GLU A 9 12.77 10.29 -0.59
CA GLU A 9 11.44 10.89 -0.40
C GLU A 9 11.28 12.18 -1.22
N ASP A 10 10.04 12.54 -1.57
CA ASP A 10 9.70 13.78 -2.30
C ASP A 10 8.38 14.39 -1.79
N PRO A 11 8.40 15.26 -0.75
CA PRO A 11 9.51 15.60 0.14
C PRO A 11 9.63 14.65 1.34
N ILE A 12 10.59 14.90 2.24
CA ILE A 12 10.61 14.26 3.57
C ILE A 12 9.49 14.83 4.43
N GLU A 13 8.53 13.99 4.83
CA GLU A 13 7.35 14.42 5.60
C GLU A 13 7.66 14.61 7.10
N MET A 14 8.53 13.77 7.65
CA MET A 14 8.96 13.82 9.05
C MET A 14 10.42 13.38 9.16
N VAL A 15 11.20 14.14 9.93
CA VAL A 15 12.60 13.81 10.22
C VAL A 15 12.64 12.74 11.31
N GLU A 16 13.27 11.61 10.99
CA GLU A 16 13.52 10.49 11.89
C GLU A 16 15.04 10.33 12.07
N PRO A 17 15.59 10.67 13.26
CA PRO A 17 17.03 10.64 13.49
C PRO A 17 17.70 9.27 13.31
N SER A 18 16.94 8.17 13.39
CA SER A 18 17.47 6.83 13.18
C SER A 18 17.61 6.43 11.72
N PHE A 19 17.10 7.22 10.77
CA PHE A 19 17.13 6.90 9.34
C PHE A 19 18.10 7.82 8.58
N ASN A 20 18.73 7.27 7.53
CA ASN A 20 19.45 8.06 6.54
C ASN A 20 18.47 8.51 5.45
N GLN A 21 17.87 9.69 5.62
CA GLN A 21 16.82 10.19 4.74
C GLN A 21 17.38 11.12 3.64
N MET A 22 17.10 10.79 2.39
CA MET A 22 17.44 11.61 1.21
C MET A 22 16.17 12.20 0.61
N GLN A 23 16.18 13.51 0.35
CA GLN A 23 15.11 14.15 -0.40
C GLN A 23 15.50 14.33 -1.86
N ILE A 24 14.55 14.09 -2.77
CA ILE A 24 14.68 14.42 -4.20
C ILE A 24 14.96 15.92 -4.38
N GLN A 25 15.87 16.24 -5.30
CA GLN A 25 16.26 17.60 -5.63
C GLN A 25 16.29 17.82 -7.14
N ASN A 26 15.15 18.26 -7.68
CA ASN A 26 14.97 18.50 -9.12
C ASN A 26 15.88 19.61 -9.69
N ASN A 27 16.41 20.49 -8.85
CA ASN A 27 17.30 21.58 -9.29
C ASN A 27 18.74 21.13 -9.60
N ILE A 28 19.12 19.93 -9.17
CA ILE A 28 20.44 19.32 -9.41
C ILE A 28 20.31 17.94 -10.09
N ASP A 29 19.13 17.68 -10.69
CA ASP A 29 18.80 16.41 -11.33
C ASP A 29 18.98 15.18 -10.42
N LEU A 30 18.79 15.33 -9.12
CA LEU A 30 18.80 14.21 -8.17
C LEU A 30 17.43 13.53 -8.16
N THR A 31 17.26 12.50 -8.98
CA THR A 31 16.02 11.72 -9.13
C THR A 31 15.95 10.53 -8.17
N PHE A 32 14.81 9.82 -8.15
CA PHE A 32 14.65 8.59 -7.36
C PHE A 32 15.66 7.51 -7.79
N ALA A 33 15.84 7.28 -9.08
CA ALA A 33 16.80 6.30 -9.59
C ALA A 33 18.25 6.63 -9.17
N ASP A 34 18.63 7.91 -9.24
CA ASP A 34 19.95 8.37 -8.79
C ASP A 34 20.13 8.22 -7.27
N GLY A 35 19.08 8.50 -6.51
CA GLY A 35 19.03 8.27 -5.07
C GLY A 35 19.26 6.81 -4.73
N ILE A 36 18.54 5.88 -5.38
CA ILE A 36 18.66 4.43 -5.12
C ILE A 36 20.10 3.98 -5.41
N ARG A 37 20.65 4.39 -6.56
CA ARG A 37 22.01 4.06 -6.98
C ARG A 37 23.07 4.57 -6.00
N SER A 38 22.83 5.72 -5.38
CA SER A 38 23.71 6.30 -4.37
C SER A 38 23.60 5.55 -3.04
N LEU A 39 22.37 5.25 -2.60
CA LEU A 39 22.11 4.53 -1.37
C LEU A 39 22.66 3.11 -1.37
N MET A 40 22.63 2.39 -2.50
CA MET A 40 23.23 1.05 -2.61
C MET A 40 24.74 1.03 -2.34
N ARG A 41 25.42 2.19 -2.30
CA ARG A 41 26.84 2.32 -1.94
C ARG A 41 27.05 2.75 -0.49
N GLN A 42 25.98 2.88 0.29
CA GLN A 42 25.99 3.27 1.71
C GLN A 42 25.82 2.08 2.65
N ASP A 43 26.00 0.85 2.16
CA ASP A 43 25.82 -0.39 2.92
C ASP A 43 24.44 -0.47 3.63
N PRO A 44 23.30 -0.21 2.94
CA PRO A 44 21.98 -0.25 3.57
C PRO A 44 21.51 -1.69 3.78
N ASP A 45 20.75 -1.93 4.85
CA ASP A 45 20.00 -3.18 5.01
C ASP A 45 18.58 -3.03 4.43
N ILE A 46 17.99 -1.84 4.63
CA ILE A 46 16.63 -1.50 4.21
C ILE A 46 16.66 -0.22 3.38
N ILE A 47 15.99 -0.24 2.22
CA ILE A 47 15.82 0.93 1.37
C ILE A 47 14.32 1.22 1.25
N MET A 48 13.89 2.39 1.70
CA MET A 48 12.54 2.91 1.46
C MET A 48 12.56 3.90 0.29
N ILE A 49 11.77 3.62 -0.74
CA ILE A 49 11.59 4.48 -1.89
C ILE A 49 10.19 5.08 -1.76
N GLY A 50 10.10 6.41 -1.72
CA GLY A 50 8.83 7.11 -1.49
C GLY A 50 7.74 6.60 -2.42
N GLU A 51 8.05 6.44 -3.70
CA GLU A 51 7.17 5.83 -4.70
C GLU A 51 7.92 5.39 -5.96
N ILE A 52 7.30 4.49 -6.73
CA ILE A 52 7.77 4.09 -8.06
C ILE A 52 6.83 4.68 -9.13
N ARG A 53 7.27 5.75 -9.80
CA ARG A 53 6.48 6.43 -10.86
C ARG A 53 6.85 6.00 -12.27
N ASP A 54 8.11 5.65 -12.48
CA ASP A 54 8.73 5.43 -13.79
C ASP A 54 9.52 4.11 -13.85
N THR A 55 9.87 3.74 -15.08
CA THR A 55 10.62 2.51 -15.40
C THR A 55 11.98 2.47 -14.73
N GLU A 56 12.74 3.58 -14.74
CA GLU A 56 14.10 3.58 -14.20
C GLU A 56 14.10 3.33 -12.69
N THR A 57 13.20 3.98 -11.96
CA THR A 57 13.02 3.79 -10.52
C THR A 57 12.57 2.36 -10.22
N ALA A 58 11.64 1.80 -11.02
CA ALA A 58 11.18 0.42 -10.87
C ALA A 58 12.33 -0.60 -11.08
N GLU A 59 13.14 -0.41 -12.11
CA GLU A 59 14.31 -1.24 -12.38
C GLU A 59 15.32 -1.17 -11.23
N MET A 60 15.64 0.03 -10.74
CA MET A 60 16.56 0.20 -9.61
C MET A 60 16.04 -0.43 -8.32
N ALA A 61 14.74 -0.30 -8.04
CA ALA A 61 14.11 -0.97 -6.90
C ALA A 61 14.23 -2.50 -6.99
N VAL A 62 13.99 -3.08 -8.17
CA VAL A 62 14.13 -4.52 -8.42
C VAL A 62 15.59 -4.97 -8.26
N GLN A 63 16.56 -4.19 -8.78
CA GLN A 63 17.98 -4.50 -8.62
C GLN A 63 18.43 -4.45 -7.16
N ALA A 64 17.97 -3.46 -6.40
CA ALA A 64 18.22 -3.38 -4.97
C ALA A 64 17.68 -4.63 -4.24
N SER A 65 16.45 -5.05 -4.53
CA SER A 65 15.86 -6.27 -3.95
C SER A 65 16.63 -7.54 -4.32
N LEU A 66 17.07 -7.69 -5.58
CA LEU A 66 17.83 -8.86 -6.04
C LEU A 66 19.23 -8.95 -5.42
N THR A 67 19.79 -7.83 -4.97
CA THR A 67 21.11 -7.77 -4.34
C THR A 67 21.07 -7.94 -2.82
N GLY A 68 19.90 -8.29 -2.27
CA GLY A 68 19.76 -8.68 -0.86
C GLY A 68 19.21 -7.59 0.06
N HIS A 69 18.84 -6.44 -0.48
CA HIS A 69 18.23 -5.36 0.31
C HIS A 69 16.74 -5.60 0.52
N LEU A 70 16.22 -5.30 1.71
CA LEU A 70 14.76 -5.19 1.88
C LEU A 70 14.31 -3.84 1.32
N VAL A 71 13.53 -3.88 0.24
CA VAL A 71 13.00 -2.68 -0.39
C VAL A 71 11.54 -2.48 -0.01
N LEU A 72 11.22 -1.28 0.48
CA LEU A 72 9.86 -0.82 0.74
C LEU A 72 9.55 0.32 -0.24
N SER A 73 8.39 0.27 -0.89
CA SER A 73 7.98 1.34 -1.79
C SER A 73 6.46 1.46 -1.87
N THR A 74 5.98 2.57 -2.41
CA THR A 74 4.56 2.78 -2.70
C THR A 74 4.27 2.81 -4.20
N LEU A 75 3.02 2.48 -4.53
CA LEU A 75 2.41 2.57 -5.86
C LEU A 75 0.98 3.10 -5.70
N HIS A 76 0.50 3.78 -6.72
CA HIS A 76 -0.88 4.29 -6.75
C HIS A 76 -1.80 3.34 -7.52
N THR A 77 -2.27 2.28 -6.86
CA THR A 77 -3.27 1.34 -7.41
C THR A 77 -4.51 1.20 -6.51
N ASN A 78 -5.60 0.69 -7.07
CA ASN A 78 -6.90 0.60 -6.37
C ASN A 78 -6.99 -0.55 -5.37
N ASP A 79 -6.21 -1.60 -5.59
CA ASP A 79 -6.13 -2.87 -4.87
C ASP A 79 -4.70 -3.46 -4.99
N ALA A 80 -4.44 -4.54 -4.25
CA ALA A 80 -3.11 -5.14 -4.17
C ALA A 80 -2.70 -5.87 -5.47
N PRO A 81 -3.55 -6.68 -6.11
CA PRO A 81 -3.20 -7.33 -7.38
C PRO A 81 -2.82 -6.33 -8.49
N SER A 82 -3.52 -5.19 -8.60
CA SER A 82 -3.27 -4.17 -9.62
C SER A 82 -1.86 -3.56 -9.55
N SER A 83 -1.18 -3.64 -8.40
CA SER A 83 0.22 -3.21 -8.27
C SER A 83 1.17 -4.05 -9.13
N LEU A 84 0.88 -5.34 -9.36
CA LEU A 84 1.68 -6.19 -10.25
C LEU A 84 1.57 -5.72 -11.69
N THR A 85 0.33 -5.52 -12.17
CA THR A 85 0.07 -4.98 -13.50
C THR A 85 0.74 -3.63 -13.69
N ARG A 86 0.67 -2.74 -12.69
CA ARG A 86 1.34 -1.44 -12.76
C ARG A 86 2.86 -1.57 -12.93
N LEU A 87 3.50 -2.50 -12.22
CA LEU A 87 4.94 -2.77 -12.39
C LEU A 87 5.26 -3.34 -13.77
N HIS A 88 4.39 -4.20 -14.32
CA HIS A 88 4.55 -4.75 -15.68
C HIS A 88 4.39 -3.66 -16.76
N ASP A 89 3.42 -2.75 -16.58
CA ASP A 89 3.22 -1.59 -17.46
C ASP A 89 4.42 -0.63 -17.44
N LEU A 90 5.12 -0.54 -16.30
CA LEU A 90 6.37 0.18 -16.17
C LEU A 90 7.57 -0.56 -16.79
N GLY A 91 7.38 -1.78 -17.30
CA GLY A 91 8.42 -2.55 -17.99
C GLY A 91 9.11 -3.60 -17.11
N VAL A 92 8.70 -3.79 -15.85
CA VAL A 92 9.27 -4.84 -15.01
C VAL A 92 8.77 -6.20 -15.49
N ALA A 93 9.69 -7.08 -15.86
CA ALA A 93 9.32 -8.41 -16.35
C ALA A 93 8.62 -9.27 -15.25
N PRO A 94 7.61 -10.09 -15.60
CA PRO A 94 6.87 -10.87 -14.61
C PRO A 94 7.73 -11.78 -13.73
N PHE A 95 8.76 -12.42 -14.31
CA PHE A 95 9.68 -13.27 -13.54
C PHE A 95 10.45 -12.48 -12.46
N LEU A 96 10.75 -11.19 -12.70
CA LEU A 96 11.39 -10.32 -11.71
C LEU A 96 10.41 -10.01 -10.57
N THR A 97 9.17 -9.63 -10.89
CA THR A 97 8.15 -9.36 -9.86
C THR A 97 7.89 -10.60 -8.98
N SER A 98 7.86 -11.79 -9.58
CA SER A 98 7.70 -13.07 -8.88
C SER A 98 8.90 -13.40 -7.97
N ALA A 99 10.11 -13.01 -8.40
CA ALA A 99 11.35 -13.24 -7.65
C ALA A 99 11.56 -12.24 -6.50
N THR A 100 11.19 -10.96 -6.68
CA THR A 100 11.57 -9.88 -5.75
C THR A 100 10.47 -9.47 -4.78
N ILE A 101 9.19 -9.57 -5.15
CA ILE A 101 8.10 -9.09 -4.30
C ILE A 101 7.81 -10.13 -3.20
N LEU A 102 7.79 -9.67 -1.95
CA LEU A 102 7.41 -10.47 -0.79
C LEU A 102 5.90 -10.42 -0.51
N GLY A 103 5.33 -9.23 -0.64
CA GLY A 103 3.91 -8.99 -0.46
C GLY A 103 3.53 -7.57 -0.86
N ILE A 104 2.24 -7.35 -1.04
CA ILE A 104 1.67 -6.05 -1.40
C ILE A 104 0.57 -5.74 -0.37
N MET A 105 0.58 -4.51 0.14
CA MET A 105 -0.45 -4.02 1.06
C MET A 105 -1.21 -2.89 0.39
N ALA A 106 -2.49 -3.11 0.10
CA ALA A 106 -3.40 -2.04 -0.29
C ALA A 106 -4.05 -1.45 0.97
N GLN A 107 -4.10 -0.12 1.03
CA GLN A 107 -4.63 0.63 2.16
C GLN A 107 -5.71 1.60 1.71
N ARG A 108 -6.79 1.70 2.51
CA ARG A 108 -7.77 2.80 2.41
C ARG A 108 -7.99 3.42 3.78
N LEU A 109 -8.17 4.75 3.82
CA LEU A 109 -8.59 5.45 5.02
C LEU A 109 -10.10 5.70 4.97
N VAL A 110 -10.82 5.18 5.96
CA VAL A 110 -12.26 5.42 6.10
C VAL A 110 -12.53 6.32 7.30
N ARG A 111 -13.55 7.18 7.19
CA ARG A 111 -13.96 8.08 8.27
C ARG A 111 -14.61 7.26 9.39
N THR A 112 -14.22 7.52 10.63
CA THR A 112 -14.84 6.88 11.81
C THR A 112 -16.06 7.67 12.26
N LEU A 113 -17.14 6.97 12.61
CA LEU A 113 -18.35 7.61 13.12
C LEU A 113 -18.05 8.42 14.39
N CYS A 114 -18.66 9.59 14.50
CA CYS A 114 -18.49 10.44 15.68
C CYS A 114 -18.99 9.71 16.94
N PRO A 115 -18.18 9.59 18.00
CA PRO A 115 -18.56 8.86 19.20
C PRO A 115 -19.69 9.55 19.98
N HIS A 116 -19.87 10.86 19.79
CA HIS A 116 -20.86 11.66 20.52
C HIS A 116 -22.27 11.61 19.90
N CYS A 117 -22.41 11.28 18.62
CA CYS A 117 -23.70 11.35 17.93
C CYS A 117 -24.06 10.13 17.07
N LYS A 118 -23.21 9.11 16.97
CA LYS A 118 -23.57 7.90 16.21
C LYS A 118 -24.86 7.30 16.78
N SER A 119 -25.76 6.88 15.89
CA SER A 119 -27.04 6.26 16.28
C SER A 119 -27.00 4.79 15.92
N ASN A 120 -27.33 3.91 16.87
CA ASN A 120 -27.49 2.48 16.61
C ASN A 120 -28.93 2.18 16.17
N LYS A 121 -29.12 1.57 15.00
CA LYS A 121 -30.45 1.24 14.45
C LYS A 121 -30.46 -0.16 13.84
N PRO A 122 -31.62 -0.84 13.80
CA PRO A 122 -31.77 -2.08 13.06
C PRO A 122 -31.42 -1.90 11.58
N MET A 123 -30.85 -2.94 10.97
CA MET A 123 -30.55 -2.94 9.54
C MET A 123 -31.83 -2.80 8.70
N ASN A 124 -31.82 -1.88 7.75
CA ASN A 124 -32.86 -1.84 6.71
C ASN A 124 -32.59 -2.87 5.60
N ASP A 125 -33.55 -3.07 4.71
CA ASP A 125 -33.46 -4.08 3.64
C ASP A 125 -32.26 -3.86 2.70
N ILE A 126 -31.90 -2.60 2.42
CA ILE A 126 -30.74 -2.26 1.58
C ILE A 126 -29.43 -2.62 2.29
N GLU A 127 -29.34 -2.34 3.59
CA GLU A 127 -28.17 -2.70 4.40
C GLU A 127 -28.02 -4.21 4.50
N GLN A 128 -29.12 -4.95 4.61
CA GLN A 128 -29.09 -6.42 4.62
C GLN A 128 -28.57 -6.98 3.30
N GLN A 129 -29.04 -6.43 2.16
CA GLN A 129 -28.53 -6.80 0.84
C GLN A 129 -27.05 -6.42 0.67
N THR A 130 -26.65 -5.24 1.17
CA THR A 130 -25.25 -4.77 1.12
C THR A 130 -24.34 -5.69 1.94
N TRP A 131 -24.77 -6.10 3.14
CA TRP A 131 -24.04 -7.05 3.97
C TRP A 131 -23.88 -8.40 3.25
N GLN A 132 -24.96 -8.91 2.65
CA GLN A 132 -24.91 -10.18 1.92
C GLN A 132 -23.95 -10.13 0.74
N ALA A 133 -23.90 -9.00 0.02
CA ALA A 133 -22.94 -8.79 -1.06
C ALA A 133 -21.50 -8.69 -0.54
N LEU A 134 -21.28 -7.98 0.58
CA LEU A 134 -19.97 -7.77 1.18
C LEU A 134 -19.31 -9.07 1.66
N VAL A 135 -20.10 -9.98 2.23
CA VAL A 135 -19.56 -11.21 2.84
C VAL A 135 -19.45 -12.35 1.84
N SER A 136 -20.07 -12.25 0.66
CA SER A 136 -20.04 -13.27 -0.38
C SER A 136 -18.62 -13.52 -0.91
N PRO A 137 -18.21 -14.78 -1.19
CA PRO A 137 -18.98 -16.03 -1.08
C PRO A 137 -19.01 -16.62 0.34
N TRP A 138 -18.35 -16.00 1.30
CA TRP A 138 -18.36 -16.43 2.69
C TRP A 138 -19.71 -16.14 3.36
N LYS A 139 -19.93 -16.76 4.52
CA LYS A 139 -21.14 -16.59 5.31
C LYS A 139 -20.75 -15.98 6.65
N ALA A 140 -21.09 -14.71 6.85
CA ALA A 140 -21.03 -14.06 8.14
C ALA A 140 -22.44 -13.60 8.54
N ALA A 141 -22.80 -13.85 9.80
CA ALA A 141 -24.10 -13.44 10.33
C ALA A 141 -24.24 -11.92 10.26
N ALA A 142 -25.37 -11.43 9.75
CA ALA A 142 -25.66 -10.01 9.75
C ALA A 142 -25.82 -9.50 11.19
N PRO A 143 -25.25 -8.34 11.54
CA PRO A 143 -25.48 -7.75 12.86
C PRO A 143 -26.94 -7.29 13.00
N ASP A 144 -27.51 -7.45 14.20
CA ASP A 144 -28.90 -7.01 14.45
C ASP A 144 -29.07 -5.49 14.25
N THR A 145 -28.00 -4.73 14.53
CA THR A 145 -28.01 -3.26 14.47
C THR A 145 -26.69 -2.73 13.92
N ILE A 146 -26.75 -1.60 13.21
CA ILE A 146 -25.58 -0.87 12.69
C ILE A 146 -25.59 0.57 13.20
N ASN A 147 -24.39 1.15 13.31
CA ASN A 147 -24.26 2.56 13.65
C ASN A 147 -24.33 3.45 12.40
N HIS A 148 -25.08 4.55 12.49
CA HIS A 148 -25.23 5.55 11.44
C HIS A 148 -24.65 6.91 11.85
N ALA A 149 -24.23 7.67 10.84
CA ALA A 149 -23.86 9.08 11.01
C ALA A 149 -25.11 9.92 11.26
N VAL A 150 -25.03 10.85 12.22
CA VAL A 150 -26.11 11.80 12.55
C VAL A 150 -25.63 13.24 12.37
N GLY A 151 -24.61 13.65 13.12
CA GLY A 151 -24.10 15.01 13.15
C GLY A 151 -24.39 15.69 14.49
N CYS A 152 -23.38 16.38 15.03
CA CYS A 152 -23.47 17.24 16.21
C CYS A 152 -22.34 18.27 16.18
N GLU A 153 -22.31 19.19 17.16
CA GLU A 153 -21.28 20.22 17.26
C GLU A 153 -19.86 19.64 17.36
N HIS A 154 -19.66 18.53 18.09
CA HIS A 154 -18.34 17.90 18.25
C HIS A 154 -17.71 17.44 16.92
N CYS A 155 -18.55 16.99 15.97
CA CYS A 155 -18.10 16.60 14.63
C CYS A 155 -18.41 17.65 13.56
N ARG A 156 -18.76 18.88 13.96
CA ARG A 156 -19.15 19.98 13.07
C ARG A 156 -20.24 19.56 12.08
N ASN A 157 -21.24 18.83 12.58
CA ASN A 157 -22.38 18.30 11.83
C ASN A 157 -22.04 17.34 10.67
N THR A 158 -20.82 16.79 10.63
CA THR A 158 -20.45 15.81 9.59
C THR A 158 -20.88 14.38 9.91
N GLY A 159 -21.06 14.06 11.19
CA GLY A 159 -21.32 12.71 11.69
C GLY A 159 -20.06 11.84 11.84
N TYR A 160 -18.87 12.37 11.54
CA TYR A 160 -17.60 11.63 11.60
C TYR A 160 -16.53 12.37 12.41
N LEU A 161 -15.67 11.64 13.12
CA LEU A 161 -14.55 12.20 13.87
C LEU A 161 -13.38 11.21 13.86
N GLY A 162 -12.32 11.55 13.14
CA GLY A 162 -11.16 10.68 12.93
C GLY A 162 -11.26 9.81 11.67
N ARG A 163 -10.23 8.98 11.48
CA ARG A 163 -10.08 8.03 10.38
C ARG A 163 -9.44 6.75 10.91
N VAL A 164 -9.72 5.63 10.26
CA VAL A 164 -9.05 4.34 10.50
C VAL A 164 -8.61 3.73 9.17
N GLY A 165 -7.50 2.98 9.19
CA GLY A 165 -7.01 2.23 8.04
C GLY A 165 -7.74 0.91 7.87
N LEU A 166 -8.14 0.61 6.64
CA LEU A 166 -8.53 -0.71 6.17
C LEU A 166 -7.43 -1.23 5.27
N TYR A 167 -7.05 -2.49 5.47
CA TYR A 167 -5.88 -3.09 4.84
C TYR A 167 -6.25 -4.38 4.15
N GLU A 168 -5.74 -4.55 2.93
CA GLU A 168 -5.72 -5.81 2.19
C GLU A 168 -4.26 -6.19 2.00
N ILE A 169 -3.90 -7.41 2.43
CA ILE A 169 -2.51 -7.88 2.37
C ILE A 169 -2.46 -9.10 1.45
N MET A 170 -1.79 -8.94 0.32
CA MET A 170 -1.52 -10.00 -0.63
C MET A 170 -0.07 -10.48 -0.47
N VAL A 171 0.12 -11.63 0.17
CA VAL A 171 1.44 -12.24 0.32
C VAL A 171 1.75 -13.09 -0.92
N LEU A 172 2.95 -12.94 -1.50
CA LEU A 172 3.34 -13.72 -2.68
C LEU A 172 3.76 -15.14 -2.30
N SER A 173 2.76 -16.01 -2.16
CA SER A 173 2.97 -17.44 -1.98
C SER A 173 3.63 -18.10 -3.20
N ASN A 174 4.21 -19.29 -3.03
CA ASN A 174 4.81 -20.04 -4.15
C ASN A 174 3.79 -20.33 -5.28
N ALA A 175 2.52 -20.53 -4.94
CA ALA A 175 1.46 -20.74 -5.93
C ALA A 175 1.21 -19.45 -6.75
N LEU A 176 1.15 -18.30 -6.09
CA LEU A 176 0.95 -17.01 -6.74
C LEU A 176 2.16 -16.62 -7.60
N LYS A 177 3.37 -16.86 -7.10
CA LYS A 177 4.63 -16.68 -7.84
C LYS A 177 4.64 -17.47 -9.14
N LYS A 178 4.14 -18.71 -9.12
CA LYS A 178 4.03 -19.54 -10.33
C LYS A 178 3.05 -18.92 -11.33
N LEU A 179 1.86 -18.50 -10.88
CA LEU A 179 0.86 -17.86 -11.74
C LEU A 179 1.40 -16.58 -12.40
N ILE A 180 2.06 -15.72 -11.62
CA ILE A 180 2.67 -14.49 -12.13
C ILE A 180 3.74 -14.80 -13.19
N SER A 181 4.60 -15.79 -12.93
CA SER A 181 5.65 -16.19 -13.88
C SER A 181 5.10 -16.80 -15.17
N GLU A 182 3.91 -17.39 -15.13
CA GLU A 182 3.21 -17.95 -16.30
C GLU A 182 2.40 -16.89 -17.07
N GLY A 183 2.40 -15.64 -16.62
CA GLY A 183 1.70 -14.53 -17.27
C GLY A 183 0.20 -14.50 -16.98
N ALA A 184 -0.21 -14.95 -15.79
CA ALA A 184 -1.61 -14.91 -15.37
C ALA A 184 -2.18 -13.49 -15.34
N ASP A 185 -3.44 -13.36 -15.74
CA ASP A 185 -4.20 -12.12 -15.67
C ASP A 185 -4.67 -11.81 -14.24
N LEU A 186 -5.01 -10.55 -13.98
CA LEU A 186 -5.59 -10.08 -12.71
C LEU A 186 -6.77 -10.90 -12.20
N SER A 187 -7.57 -11.49 -13.08
CA SER A 187 -8.73 -12.31 -12.67
C SER A 187 -8.35 -13.68 -12.11
N GLN A 188 -7.08 -14.09 -12.29
CA GLN A 188 -6.51 -15.36 -11.86
C GLN A 188 -5.65 -15.21 -10.59
N ILE A 189 -5.39 -13.97 -10.17
CA ILE A 189 -4.58 -13.55 -9.01
C ILE A 189 -5.54 -13.11 -7.91
#